data_AF-A0A0L0S8H1-F1
#
_entry.id   AF-A0A0L0S8H1-F1
#
_cell.length_a   1.000
_cell.length_b   1.000
_cell.length_c   1.000
_cell.angle_alpha   90.00
_cell.angle_beta   90.00
_cell.angle_gamma   90.00
#
_symmetry.space_group_name_H-M   'P 1'
#
loop_
_entity.id
_entity.type
_entity.pdbx_description
1 polymer ?
#
loop_
_entity_poly.entity_id
_entity_poly.type
_entity_poly.pdbx_seq_one_letter_code
_entity_poly.pdbx_strand_id
1 'polypeptide(L)'
;MLANALSPAVCATKMAMSMLGLGIVLAALPAKAWRVFYIFSNLRLSLVIAGRLFRLNVTNKHLAVLSALTLGLDALLVSLWISAVSPNPVQETTGATTFTHRCGSFVDQGPSTTAHVTFTALAMFYHWMLAGVSLFLAHRI
;
A
#
# COMPACT_ATOMS: atom_id res chain seq x y z
N MET A 1 -13.10 22.60 23.79
CA MET A 1 -13.12 21.14 24.03
C MET A 1 -12.62 20.27 22.86
N LEU A 2 -12.18 20.82 21.71
CA LEU A 2 -11.68 20.01 20.57
C LEU A 2 -10.16 19.70 20.58
N ALA A 3 -9.35 20.32 21.43
CA ALA A 3 -7.90 20.06 21.49
C ALA A 3 -7.55 18.64 21.95
N ASN A 4 -8.48 17.94 22.63
CA ASN A 4 -8.31 16.56 23.06
C ASN A 4 -8.60 15.51 21.95
N ALA A 5 -9.04 15.95 20.76
CA ALA A 5 -9.42 15.02 19.68
C ALA A 5 -8.24 14.54 18.82
N LEU A 6 -7.13 15.27 18.79
CA LEU A 6 -5.94 14.93 18.00
C LEU A 6 -4.82 14.44 18.92
N SER A 7 -4.75 13.14 19.14
CA SER A 7 -3.65 12.49 19.84
C SER A 7 -2.70 11.80 18.83
N PRO A 8 -1.44 11.51 19.23
CA PRO A 8 -0.51 10.75 18.38
C PRO A 8 -1.11 9.42 17.91
N ALA A 9 -1.85 8.74 18.78
CA ALA A 9 -2.56 7.50 18.46
C ALA A 9 -3.60 7.71 17.35
N VAL A 10 -4.44 8.76 17.46
CA VAL A 10 -5.45 9.07 16.42
C VAL A 10 -4.78 9.39 15.09
N CYS A 11 -3.66 10.12 15.10
CA CYS A 11 -2.91 10.43 13.89
C CYS A 11 -2.28 9.19 13.25
N ALA A 12 -1.71 8.30 14.06
CA ALA A 12 -1.18 7.02 13.58
C ALA A 12 -2.28 6.15 12.97
N THR A 13 -3.43 6.03 13.64
CA THR A 13 -4.57 5.26 13.11
C THR A 13 -5.08 5.87 11.80
N LYS A 14 -5.25 7.20 11.72
CA LYS A 14 -5.73 7.86 10.50
C LYS A 14 -4.81 7.60 9.31
N MET A 15 -3.49 7.75 9.51
CA MET A 15 -2.50 7.48 8.47
C MET A 15 -2.46 5.98 8.09
N ALA A 16 -2.53 5.08 9.08
CA ALA A 16 -2.58 3.64 8.86
C ALA A 16 -3.79 3.23 8.03
N MET A 17 -4.98 3.69 8.41
CA MET A 17 -6.22 3.34 7.72
C MET A 17 -6.23 3.83 6.27
N SER A 18 -5.71 5.04 6.00
CA SER A 18 -5.61 5.52 4.61
C SER A 18 -4.66 4.67 3.76
N MET A 19 -3.51 4.28 4.31
CA MET A 19 -2.52 3.50 3.56
C MET A 19 -2.93 2.05 3.38
N LEU A 20 -3.41 1.39 4.45
CA LEU A 20 -3.95 0.03 4.37
C LEU A 20 -5.17 -0.03 3.45
N GLY A 21 -6.04 0.99 3.48
CA GLY A 21 -7.18 1.08 2.57
C GLY A 21 -6.74 1.11 1.11
N LEU A 22 -5.71 1.89 0.79
CA LEU A 22 -5.11 1.93 -0.53
C LEU A 22 -4.48 0.58 -0.90
N GLY A 23 -3.72 -0.03 0.01
CA GLY A 23 -3.09 -1.35 -0.19
C GLY A 23 -4.10 -2.47 -0.45
N ILE A 24 -5.24 -2.47 0.26
CA ILE A 24 -6.34 -3.41 0.03
C ILE A 24 -6.92 -3.26 -1.37
N VAL A 25 -7.19 -2.03 -1.81
CA VAL A 25 -7.70 -1.77 -3.17
C VAL A 25 -6.69 -2.23 -4.22
N LEU A 26 -5.42 -1.88 -4.04
CA LEU A 26 -4.33 -2.25 -4.94
C LEU A 26 -3.96 -3.74 -4.89
N ALA A 27 -4.36 -4.49 -3.87
CA ALA A 27 -4.24 -5.95 -3.85
C ALA A 27 -5.43 -6.63 -4.54
N ALA A 28 -6.63 -6.08 -4.37
CA ALA A 28 -7.86 -6.63 -4.95
C ALA A 28 -7.94 -6.45 -6.48
N LEU A 29 -7.56 -5.27 -6.98
CA LEU A 29 -7.57 -4.95 -8.41
C LEU A 29 -6.72 -5.91 -9.27
N PRO A 30 -5.42 -6.15 -8.99
CA PRO A 30 -4.60 -7.04 -9.79
C PRO A 30 -5.02 -8.50 -9.62
N ALA A 31 -5.51 -8.91 -8.44
CA ALA A 31 -6.03 -10.27 -8.26
C ALA A 31 -7.23 -10.54 -9.19
N LYS A 32 -8.15 -9.56 -9.32
CA LYS A 32 -9.27 -9.63 -10.25
C LYS A 32 -8.80 -9.58 -11.70
N ALA A 33 -7.95 -8.61 -12.05
CA ALA A 33 -7.41 -8.45 -13.40
C ALA A 33 -6.66 -9.70 -13.86
N TRP A 34 -5.83 -10.28 -12.98
CA TRP A 34 -5.11 -11.52 -13.24
C TRP A 34 -6.05 -12.69 -13.55
N ARG A 35 -7.13 -12.85 -12.78
CA ARG A 35 -8.12 -13.90 -13.02
C ARG A 35 -8.81 -13.72 -14.38
N VAL A 36 -9.16 -12.49 -14.74
CA VAL A 36 -9.80 -12.16 -16.02
C VAL A 36 -8.83 -12.42 -17.18
N PHE A 37 -7.59 -11.94 -17.09
CA PHE A 37 -6.53 -12.19 -18.07
C PHE A 37 -6.31 -13.70 -18.28
N TYR A 38 -6.25 -14.48 -17.21
CA TYR A 38 -6.10 -15.93 -17.30
C TYR A 38 -7.26 -16.61 -18.05
N ILE A 39 -8.49 -16.15 -17.87
CA ILE A 39 -9.68 -16.67 -18.56
C ILE A 39 -9.68 -16.27 -20.04
N PHE A 40 -9.50 -14.99 -20.35
CA PHE A 40 -9.65 -14.45 -21.71
C PHE A 40 -8.46 -14.77 -22.61
N SER A 41 -7.26 -14.61 -22.09
CA SER A 41 -6.05 -14.85 -22.88
C SER A 41 -5.77 -16.34 -23.09
N ASN A 42 -6.63 -17.23 -22.56
CA ASN A 42 -6.55 -18.68 -22.69
C ASN A 42 -5.11 -19.18 -22.51
N LEU A 43 -4.37 -18.57 -21.56
CA LEU A 43 -3.02 -18.99 -21.21
C LEU A 43 -3.15 -20.36 -20.54
N ARG A 44 -3.31 -21.39 -21.36
CA ARG A 44 -2.66 -22.67 -21.13
C ARG A 44 -1.16 -22.37 -21.18
N LEU A 45 -0.66 -21.75 -20.10
CA LEU A 45 0.75 -21.60 -19.76
C LEU A 45 1.26 -23.02 -19.59
N SER A 46 1.51 -23.64 -20.72
CA SER A 46 2.09 -24.97 -20.85
C SER A 46 3.57 -24.68 -20.94
N LEU A 47 4.18 -24.42 -19.78
CA LEU A 47 5.61 -24.16 -19.73
C LEU A 47 6.30 -25.50 -19.95
N VAL A 48 7.06 -25.62 -21.04
CA VAL A 48 7.87 -26.80 -21.30
C VAL A 48 9.17 -26.63 -20.52
N ILE A 49 9.19 -27.13 -19.28
CA ILE A 49 10.42 -27.24 -18.48
C ILE A 49 10.89 -28.68 -18.61
N ALA A 50 12.13 -28.87 -19.09
CA ALA A 50 12.74 -30.19 -19.26
C ALA A 50 11.92 -31.19 -20.12
N GLY A 51 11.30 -30.70 -21.20
CA GLY A 51 10.56 -31.55 -22.15
C GLY A 51 9.17 -32.02 -21.68
N ARG A 52 8.67 -31.56 -20.53
CA ARG A 52 7.31 -31.85 -20.04
C ARG A 52 6.44 -30.60 -20.06
N LEU A 53 5.23 -30.73 -20.63
CA LEU A 53 4.21 -29.69 -20.61
C LEU A 53 3.64 -29.56 -19.19
N PHE A 54 4.10 -28.58 -18.43
CA PHE A 54 3.49 -28.23 -17.15
C PHE A 54 2.34 -27.26 -17.38
N ARG A 55 1.10 -27.70 -17.15
CA ARG A 55 -0.05 -26.80 -17.07
C ARG A 55 -0.09 -26.17 -15.68
N LEU A 56 0.17 -24.87 -15.62
CA LEU A 56 -0.11 -24.09 -14.41
C LEU A 56 -1.63 -23.90 -14.28
N ASN A 57 -2.27 -24.71 -13.44
CA ASN A 57 -3.68 -24.51 -13.09
C ASN A 57 -3.78 -23.52 -11.92
N VAL A 58 -4.09 -22.25 -12.21
CA VAL A 58 -4.28 -21.23 -11.17
C VAL A 58 -5.59 -21.50 -10.43
N THR A 59 -5.51 -22.19 -9.29
CA THR A 59 -6.65 -22.43 -8.41
C THR A 59 -6.98 -21.19 -7.56
N ASN A 60 -8.22 -21.09 -7.09
CA ASN A 60 -8.65 -20.02 -6.17
C ASN A 60 -7.78 -19.96 -4.89
N LYS A 61 -7.18 -21.10 -4.48
CA LYS A 61 -6.25 -21.15 -3.35
C LYS A 61 -4.99 -20.36 -3.61
N HIS A 62 -4.42 -20.44 -4.82
CA HIS A 62 -3.21 -19.68 -5.16
C HIS A 62 -3.47 -18.18 -5.20
N LEU A 63 -4.64 -17.75 -5.70
CA LEU A 63 -5.04 -16.35 -5.67
C LEU A 63 -5.22 -15.85 -4.24
N ALA A 64 -5.88 -16.63 -3.38
CA ALA A 64 -6.06 -16.28 -1.98
C ALA A 64 -4.71 -16.17 -1.23
N VAL A 65 -3.79 -17.12 -1.46
CA VAL A 65 -2.44 -17.08 -0.87
C VAL A 65 -1.66 -15.87 -1.37
N LEU A 66 -1.70 -15.58 -2.66
CA LEU A 66 -1.01 -14.41 -3.23
C LEU A 66 -1.55 -13.11 -2.65
N SER A 67 -2.88 -12.94 -2.57
CA SER A 67 -3.51 -11.77 -1.96
C SER A 67 -3.22 -11.64 -0.47
N ALA A 68 -3.18 -12.75 0.28
CA ALA A 68 -2.81 -12.74 1.69
C ALA A 68 -1.34 -12.31 1.89
N LEU A 69 -0.43 -12.77 1.03
CA LEU A 69 0.98 -12.38 1.05
C LEU A 69 1.17 -10.91 0.72
N THR A 70 0.47 -10.38 -0.31
CA THR A 70 0.57 -8.95 -0.66
C THR A 70 0.02 -8.06 0.45
N LEU A 71 -1.11 -8.43 1.07
CA LEU A 71 -1.67 -7.70 2.21
C LEU A 71 -0.77 -7.78 3.46
N GLY A 72 -0.16 -8.95 3.72
CA GLY A 72 0.78 -9.12 4.83
C GLY A 72 2.03 -8.26 4.66
N LEU A 73 2.60 -8.23 3.45
CA LEU A 73 3.73 -7.36 3.11
C LEU A 73 3.36 -5.88 3.21
N ASP A 74 2.17 -5.50 2.73
CA ASP A 74 1.67 -4.13 2.84
C ASP A 74 1.51 -3.70 4.31
N ALA A 75 0.88 -4.53 5.14
CA ALA A 75 0.72 -4.26 6.57
C ALA A 75 2.07 -4.11 7.30
N LEU A 76 3.06 -4.93 6.96
CA LEU A 76 4.40 -4.84 7.52
C LEU A 76 5.11 -3.55 7.08
N LEU A 77 5.02 -3.22 5.78
CA LEU A 77 5.60 -2.02 5.22
C LEU A 77 4.98 -0.74 5.80
N VAL A 78 3.65 -0.71 5.93
CA VAL A 78 2.92 0.41 6.53
C VAL A 78 3.26 0.55 8.01
N SER A 79 3.41 -0.56 8.75
CA SER A 79 3.80 -0.53 10.17
C SER A 79 5.20 0.07 10.34
N LEU A 80 6.17 -0.35 9.51
CA LEU A 80 7.52 0.22 9.51
C LEU A 80 7.50 1.70 9.11
N TRP A 81 6.74 2.06 8.09
CA TRP A 81 6.61 3.44 7.64
C TRP A 81 6.02 4.35 8.74
N ILE A 82 4.93 3.93 9.40
CA ILE A 82 4.35 4.66 10.53
C ILE A 82 5.37 4.84 11.65
N SER A 83 6.13 3.80 11.99
CA SER A 83 7.15 3.89 13.03
C SER A 83 8.26 4.90 12.67
N ALA A 84 8.60 5.02 11.38
CA ALA A 84 9.61 5.95 10.90
C ALA A 84 9.09 7.39 10.76
N VAL A 85 7.82 7.56 10.41
CA VAL A 85 7.14 8.86 10.30
C VAL A 85 6.83 9.44 11.68
N SER A 86 6.54 8.56 12.64
CA SER A 86 6.14 8.90 14.01
C SER A 86 5.06 9.99 14.02
N PRO A 87 3.80 9.64 13.67
CA PRO A 87 2.72 10.60 13.47
C PRO A 87 2.40 11.35 14.75
N ASN A 88 2.38 12.68 14.66
CA ASN A 88 2.10 13.55 15.78
C ASN A 88 1.17 14.71 15.38
N PRO A 89 0.36 15.22 16.30
CA PRO A 89 -0.42 16.43 16.03
C PRO A 89 0.54 17.62 15.87
N VAL A 90 0.33 18.38 14.81
CA VAL A 90 1.11 19.58 14.48
C VAL A 90 0.16 20.76 14.39
N GLN A 91 0.56 21.88 14.99
CA GLN A 91 -0.17 23.13 14.89
C GLN A 91 0.23 23.86 13.61
N GLU A 92 -0.77 24.27 12.84
CA GLU A 92 -0.60 24.99 11.58
C GLU A 92 -1.32 26.34 11.66
N THR A 93 -0.65 27.39 11.19
CA THR A 93 -1.18 28.75 11.21
C THR A 93 -2.01 28.98 9.95
N THR A 94 -3.32 29.17 10.11
CA THR A 94 -4.25 29.41 8.99
C THR A 94 -4.58 30.89 8.78
N GLY A 95 -4.11 31.75 9.67
CA GLY A 95 -4.28 33.20 9.62
C GLY A 95 -3.49 33.89 10.73
N ALA A 96 -3.54 35.23 10.79
CA ALA A 96 -2.72 36.00 11.73
C ALA A 96 -2.98 35.67 13.21
N THR A 97 -4.18 35.20 13.55
CA THR A 97 -4.59 34.83 14.92
C THR A 97 -5.26 33.46 14.99
N THR A 98 -5.37 32.75 13.86
CA THR A 98 -6.09 31.48 13.77
C THR A 98 -5.13 30.33 13.54
N PHE A 99 -5.27 29.31 14.37
CA PHE A 99 -4.49 28.08 14.30
C PHE A 99 -5.40 26.89 14.15
N THR A 100 -4.94 25.90 13.39
CA THR A 100 -5.59 24.58 13.28
C THR A 100 -4.59 23.51 13.67
N HIS A 101 -5.08 22.31 13.97
CA HIS A 101 -4.24 21.15 14.21
C HIS A 101 -4.46 20.14 13.09
N ARG A 102 -3.35 19.63 12.54
CA ARG A 102 -3.36 18.51 11.59
C ARG A 102 -2.49 17.37 12.11
N CYS A 103 -2.70 16.19 11.54
CA CYS A 103 -1.75 15.09 11.74
C CYS A 103 -0.55 15.32 10.84
N GLY A 104 0.60 15.55 11.45
CA GLY A 104 1.88 15.68 10.78
C GLY A 104 2.83 14.54 11.16
N SER A 105 4.08 14.73 10.82
CA SER A 105 5.19 13.81 11.05
C SER A 105 6.29 14.49 11.87
N PHE A 106 7.29 13.72 12.29
CA PHE A 106 8.49 14.27 12.91
C PHE A 106 9.22 15.31 12.04
N VAL A 107 9.04 15.26 10.71
CA VAL A 107 9.63 16.23 9.76
C VAL A 107 8.99 17.62 9.88
N ASP A 108 7.75 17.70 10.37
CA ASP A 108 7.10 18.98 10.64
C ASP A 108 7.67 19.65 11.91
N GLN A 109 8.44 18.92 12.73
CA GLN A 109 9.02 19.38 13.99
C GLN A 109 10.55 19.49 13.93
N GLY A 110 11.19 19.07 12.83
CA GLY A 110 12.65 19.02 12.70
C GLY A 110 13.13 18.47 11.35
N PRO A 111 14.45 18.31 11.15
CA PRO A 111 14.99 17.80 9.89
C PRO A 111 14.56 16.35 9.61
N SER A 112 14.34 16.04 8.33
CA SER A 112 14.00 14.68 7.91
C SER A 112 15.15 13.70 8.18
N THR A 113 14.80 12.53 8.71
CA THR A 113 15.77 11.44 8.91
C THR A 113 15.89 10.61 7.63
N THR A 114 17.05 9.99 7.42
CA THR A 114 17.25 9.05 6.31
C THR A 114 16.20 7.95 6.34
N ALA A 115 15.87 7.41 7.52
CA ALA A 115 14.85 6.39 7.70
C ALA A 115 13.47 6.85 7.19
N HIS A 116 13.04 8.05 7.54
CA HIS A 116 11.78 8.62 7.04
C HIS A 116 11.74 8.66 5.51
N VAL A 117 12.79 9.18 4.89
CA VAL A 117 12.89 9.31 3.43
C VAL A 117 12.89 7.94 2.77
N THR A 118 13.68 6.99 3.29
CA THR A 118 13.78 5.63 2.71
C THR A 118 12.48 4.87 2.82
N PHE A 119 11.82 4.88 3.98
CA PHE A 119 10.56 4.15 4.16
C PHE A 119 9.41 4.79 3.38
N THR A 120 9.38 6.11 3.27
CA THR A 120 8.39 6.80 2.44
C THR A 120 8.60 6.48 0.96
N ALA A 121 9.85 6.55 0.47
CA ALA A 121 10.17 6.18 -0.91
C ALA A 121 9.85 4.71 -1.19
N LEU A 122 10.17 3.81 -0.27
CA LEU A 122 9.88 2.38 -0.41
C LEU A 122 8.37 2.10 -0.42
N ALA A 123 7.61 2.73 0.48
CA ALA A 123 6.15 2.63 0.51
C ALA A 123 5.52 3.14 -0.80
N MET A 124 5.94 4.32 -1.28
CA MET A 124 5.47 4.87 -2.55
C MET A 124 5.84 3.98 -3.73
N PHE A 125 7.08 3.50 -3.79
CA PHE A 125 7.53 2.61 -4.86
C PHE A 125 6.73 1.30 -4.89
N TYR A 126 6.48 0.69 -3.73
CA TYR A 126 5.66 -0.52 -3.61
C TYR A 126 4.23 -0.31 -4.15
N HIS A 127 3.54 0.74 -3.69
CA HIS A 127 2.19 1.05 -4.16
C HIS A 127 2.16 1.40 -5.65
N TRP A 128 3.18 2.11 -6.15
CA TRP A 128 3.30 2.46 -7.56
C TRP A 128 3.52 1.23 -8.43
N MET A 129 4.34 0.27 -7.99
CA MET A 129 4.52 -1.01 -8.69
C MET A 129 3.23 -1.82 -8.74
N LEU A 130 2.47 -1.90 -7.64
CA LEU A 130 1.16 -2.57 -7.63
C LEU A 130 0.16 -1.90 -8.58
N ALA A 131 0.11 -0.57 -8.59
CA ALA A 131 -0.72 0.18 -9.52
C ALA A 131 -0.30 -0.05 -10.97
N GLY A 132 1.01 -0.04 -11.26
CA GLY A 132 1.57 -0.29 -12.59
C GLY A 132 1.24 -1.68 -13.11
N VAL A 133 1.39 -2.73 -12.27
CA VAL A 133 0.99 -4.10 -12.61
C VAL A 133 -0.51 -4.18 -12.88
N SER A 134 -1.33 -3.52 -12.06
CA SER A 134 -2.78 -3.48 -12.24
C SER A 134 -3.17 -2.84 -13.58
N LEU A 135 -2.54 -1.71 -13.93
CA LEU A 135 -2.76 -1.03 -15.21
C LEU A 135 -2.28 -1.87 -16.40
N PHE A 136 -1.12 -2.52 -16.29
CA PHE A 136 -0.60 -3.40 -17.33
C PHE A 136 -1.56 -4.57 -17.59
N LEU A 137 -2.03 -5.24 -16.53
CA LEU A 137 -3.01 -6.32 -16.66
C LEU A 137 -4.32 -5.80 -17.24
N ALA A 138 -4.82 -4.65 -16.79
CA ALA A 138 -6.04 -4.04 -17.30
C ALA A 138 -5.95 -3.69 -18.80
N HIS A 139 -4.78 -3.23 -19.27
CA HIS A 139 -4.54 -2.94 -20.68
C HIS A 139 -4.47 -4.20 -21.57
N ARG A 140 -4.15 -5.36 -20.98
CA ARG A 140 -3.97 -6.64 -21.69
C ARG A 140 -5.22 -7.52 -21.72
N ILE A 141 -6.26 -7.17 -20.95
CA ILE A 141 -7.60 -7.76 -20.98
C ILE A 141 -8.37 -7.17 -22.16
#